data_AF-A0A2K9ITR4-F1
#
_entry.id   AF-A0A2K9ITR4-F1
#
_cell.length_a   1.000
_cell.length_b   1.000
_cell.length_c   1.000
_cell.angle_alpha   90.00
_cell.angle_beta   90.00
_cell.angle_gamma   90.00
#
_symmetry.space_group_name_H-M   'P 1'
#
loop_
_entity.id
_entity.type
_entity.pdbx_description
1 polymer ?
#
loop_
_entity_poly.entity_id
_entity_poly.type
_entity_poly.pdbx_seq_one_letter_code
_entity_poly.pdbx_strand_id
1 'polypeptide(L)'
;MKPSHFIGSRVVKTGVAVFLTAWICELFHAPAVFAVITAIVTIEPTVADSIRKGFIRFPASAIGAAYSVFFIYLFGNSPITYALAATLTIVTCFRLKLHAGLLVATLTAVAMIEVIHSNYFISFLIRLGTTTIGLVVSTAVNMFVLPPDYTSHITENMMTIRKRLATRIKKVFYAVTAEQPITAVHSLHSSDDVYKKIRQTETLIQFQKEEAKYHPLTSSEKKFFKQIEKQLASLKLIHYHIDNVLTTKLRNDLWMDHEKKIIREVVDELVDTFHHKTKLNQTDICNLRELYWRENGVASRKPDANIANLPPELIITYELLTICQLTNRFLEYGNNVDVVNSSD
;
A
#
# COMPACT_ATOMS: atom_id res chain seq x y z
N MET A 1 -21.77 -6.80 7.71
CA MET A 1 -20.55 -5.96 7.60
C MET A 1 -19.50 -6.53 8.56
N LYS A 2 -18.44 -7.18 8.05
CA LYS A 2 -17.35 -7.65 8.92
C LYS A 2 -16.49 -6.43 9.28
N PRO A 3 -16.24 -6.14 10.57
CA PRO A 3 -15.40 -5.02 10.95
C PRO A 3 -13.97 -5.33 10.48
N SER A 4 -13.37 -4.37 9.77
CA SER A 4 -11.97 -4.45 9.38
C SER A 4 -11.10 -4.50 10.65
N HIS A 5 -10.58 -5.69 10.97
CA HIS A 5 -9.74 -5.98 12.13
C HIS A 5 -8.57 -4.98 12.30
N PHE A 6 -8.12 -4.38 11.19
CA PHE A 6 -7.07 -3.36 11.14
C PHE A 6 -7.39 -2.09 11.94
N ILE A 7 -8.64 -1.64 11.94
CA ILE A 7 -9.06 -0.47 12.72
C ILE A 7 -9.13 -0.84 14.21
N GLY A 8 -9.55 -2.06 14.52
CA GLY A 8 -9.64 -2.57 15.90
C GLY A 8 -8.29 -2.65 16.59
N SER A 9 -7.30 -3.32 15.99
CA SER A 9 -5.99 -3.50 16.62
C SER A 9 -5.30 -2.16 16.91
N ARG A 10 -5.32 -1.21 15.95
CA ARG A 10 -4.73 0.12 16.16
C ARG A 10 -5.41 0.90 17.29
N VAL A 11 -6.73 0.87 17.35
CA VAL A 11 -7.49 1.56 18.40
C VAL A 11 -7.17 0.95 19.76
N VAL A 12 -7.12 -0.38 19.87
CA VAL A 12 -6.80 -1.08 21.12
C VAL A 12 -5.39 -0.74 21.60
N LYS A 13 -4.35 -0.91 20.77
CA LYS A 13 -2.97 -0.58 21.17
C LYS A 13 -2.81 0.90 21.51
N THR A 14 -3.56 1.79 20.84
CA THR A 14 -3.56 3.22 21.18
C THR A 14 -4.18 3.47 22.55
N GLY A 15 -5.34 2.87 22.85
CA GLY A 15 -5.95 2.97 24.18
C GLY A 15 -5.02 2.44 25.29
N VAL A 16 -4.37 1.29 25.06
CA VAL A 16 -3.42 0.71 26.02
C VAL A 16 -2.20 1.62 26.22
N ALA A 17 -1.63 2.18 25.15
CA ALA A 17 -0.50 3.10 25.27
C ALA A 17 -0.88 4.39 25.99
N VAL A 18 -2.06 4.95 25.72
CA VAL A 18 -2.57 6.13 26.42
C VAL A 18 -2.67 5.84 27.91
N PHE A 19 -3.31 4.74 28.28
CA PHE A 19 -3.48 4.33 29.68
C PHE A 19 -2.13 4.14 30.39
N LEU A 20 -1.24 3.32 29.81
CA LEU A 20 0.07 3.04 30.41
C LEU A 20 0.93 4.30 30.50
N THR A 21 0.89 5.17 29.50
CA THR A 21 1.65 6.42 29.52
C THR A 21 1.15 7.35 30.62
N ALA A 22 -0.17 7.51 30.75
CA ALA A 22 -0.76 8.34 31.80
C ALA A 22 -0.43 7.79 33.20
N TRP A 23 -0.58 6.48 33.39
CA TRP A 23 -0.27 5.83 34.66
C TRP A 23 1.21 5.97 35.03
N ILE A 24 2.13 5.79 34.07
CA ILE A 24 3.56 6.00 34.31
C ILE A 24 3.83 7.47 34.69
N CYS A 25 3.22 8.44 34.01
CA CYS A 25 3.36 9.84 34.38
C CYS A 25 2.85 10.14 35.80
N GLU A 26 1.75 9.53 36.23
CA GLU A 26 1.23 9.67 37.59
C GLU A 26 2.23 9.14 38.63
N LEU A 27 2.85 7.99 38.39
CA LEU A 27 3.89 7.43 39.28
C LEU A 27 5.08 8.38 39.44
N PHE A 28 5.48 9.05 38.36
CA PHE A 28 6.57 10.03 38.36
C PHE A 28 6.13 11.45 38.75
N HIS A 29 4.86 11.66 39.11
CA HIS A 29 4.27 12.98 39.38
C HIS A 29 4.53 13.99 38.23
N ALA A 30 4.56 13.50 36.98
CA ALA A 30 4.84 14.28 35.79
C ALA A 30 3.54 14.64 35.03
N PRO A 31 3.49 15.77 34.31
CA PRO A 31 2.32 16.12 33.51
C PRO A 31 2.03 15.10 32.40
N ALA A 32 0.89 14.40 32.51
CA ALA A 32 0.56 13.28 31.61
C ALA A 32 0.13 13.71 30.20
N VAL A 33 -0.53 14.86 30.04
CA VAL A 33 -1.20 15.29 28.80
C VAL A 33 -0.28 15.18 27.57
N PHE A 34 0.94 15.71 27.68
CA PHE A 34 1.87 15.73 26.55
C PHE A 34 2.58 14.41 26.30
N ALA A 35 2.81 13.62 27.34
CA ALA A 35 3.30 12.25 27.20
C ALA A 35 2.26 11.42 26.43
N VAL A 36 0.99 11.53 26.81
CA VAL A 36 -0.15 10.86 26.16
C VAL A 36 -0.30 11.29 24.70
N ILE A 37 -0.25 12.60 24.40
CA ILE A 37 -0.28 13.09 23.01
C ILE A 37 0.87 12.48 22.22
N THR A 38 2.08 12.47 22.78
CA THR A 38 3.26 11.86 22.17
C THR A 38 3.07 10.38 21.91
N ALA A 39 2.46 9.64 22.85
CA ALA A 39 2.17 8.22 22.69
C ALA A 39 1.16 7.97 21.56
N ILE A 40 0.07 8.75 21.48
CA ILE A 40 -0.97 8.62 20.45
C ILE A 40 -0.37 8.78 19.06
N VAL A 41 0.39 9.85 18.84
CA VAL A 41 0.94 10.12 17.51
C VAL A 41 2.03 9.12 17.13
N THR A 42 2.75 8.55 18.11
CA THR A 42 3.89 7.62 17.93
C THR A 42 3.50 6.19 17.61
N ILE A 43 2.25 5.83 17.81
CA ILE A 43 1.74 4.56 17.30
C ILE A 43 1.55 4.63 15.78
N GLU A 44 2.40 3.86 15.10
CA GLU A 44 2.42 3.72 13.64
C GLU A 44 1.96 2.31 13.22
N PRO A 45 1.79 2.05 11.91
CA PRO A 45 1.43 0.72 11.40
C PRO A 45 2.47 -0.36 11.72
N THR A 46 3.76 0.00 11.76
CA THR A 46 4.87 -0.92 12.09
C THR A 46 5.67 -0.43 13.30
N VAL A 47 6.33 -1.36 13.98
CA VAL A 47 7.27 -1.04 15.08
C VAL A 47 8.45 -0.24 14.54
N ALA A 48 8.96 -0.63 13.37
CA ALA A 48 10.03 0.06 12.67
C ALA A 48 9.73 1.55 12.45
N ASP A 49 8.52 1.86 11.96
CA ASP A 49 8.10 3.25 11.74
C ASP A 49 7.91 4.01 13.05
N SER A 50 7.39 3.36 14.09
CA SER A 50 7.21 3.99 15.41
C SER A 50 8.57 4.43 15.98
N ILE A 51 9.57 3.56 15.90
CA ILE A 51 10.95 3.84 16.33
C ILE A 51 11.55 4.96 15.46
N ARG A 52 11.53 4.80 14.13
CA ARG A 52 12.12 5.76 13.20
C ARG A 52 11.52 7.16 13.36
N LYS A 53 10.20 7.27 13.41
CA LYS A 53 9.51 8.55 13.60
C LYS A 53 9.67 9.06 15.02
N GLY A 54 9.78 8.19 16.03
CA GLY A 54 10.12 8.57 17.40
C GLY A 54 11.45 9.32 17.48
N PHE A 55 12.49 8.80 16.81
CA PHE A 55 13.80 9.48 16.71
C PHE A 55 13.76 10.84 16.00
N ILE A 56 12.79 11.05 15.10
CA ILE A 56 12.57 12.35 14.44
C ILE A 56 11.76 13.29 15.34
N ARG A 57 10.79 12.75 16.08
CA ARG A 57 9.87 13.52 16.93
C ARG A 57 10.53 14.05 18.19
N PHE A 58 11.43 13.29 18.79
CA PHE A 58 12.15 13.73 19.98
C PHE A 58 12.89 15.07 19.77
N PRO A 59 13.82 15.21 18.80
CA PRO A 59 14.51 16.48 18.56
C PRO A 59 13.56 17.58 18.08
N ALA A 60 12.53 17.24 17.30
CA ALA A 60 11.53 18.23 16.87
C ALA A 60 10.79 18.84 18.08
N SER A 61 10.32 17.99 19.00
CA SER A 61 9.66 18.44 20.23
C SER A 61 10.61 19.23 21.14
N ALA A 62 11.90 18.85 21.19
CA ALA A 62 12.91 19.59 21.93
C ALA A 62 13.11 21.00 21.36
N ILE A 63 13.14 21.15 20.03
CA ILE A 63 13.22 22.46 19.36
C ILE A 63 12.00 23.31 19.69
N GLY A 64 10.80 22.74 19.63
CA GLY A 64 9.58 23.44 20.00
C GLY A 64 9.62 23.95 21.45
N ALA A 65 10.00 23.07 22.39
CA ALA A 65 10.14 23.43 23.80
C ALA A 65 11.21 24.51 24.04
N ALA A 66 12.34 24.44 23.33
CA ALA A 66 13.41 25.42 23.41
C ALA A 66 12.94 26.80 22.93
N TYR A 67 12.22 26.87 21.80
CA TYR A 67 11.65 28.13 21.32
C TYR A 67 10.57 28.68 22.24
N SER A 68 9.71 27.84 22.85
CA SER A 68 8.76 28.30 23.89
C SER A 68 9.49 29.02 25.01
N VAL A 69 10.50 28.35 25.60
CA VAL A 69 11.28 28.87 26.73
C VAL A 69 12.01 30.16 26.35
N PHE A 70 12.61 30.20 25.16
CA PHE A 70 13.33 31.38 24.68
C PHE A 70 12.41 32.59 24.50
N PHE A 71 11.27 32.42 23.84
CA PHE A 71 10.39 33.54 23.55
C PHE A 71 9.55 34.00 24.74
N ILE A 72 9.13 33.08 25.61
CA ILE A 72 8.43 33.49 26.84
C ILE A 72 9.36 34.29 27.76
N TYR A 73 10.66 33.97 27.80
CA TYR A 73 11.64 34.74 28.54
C TYR A 73 11.80 36.17 28.00
N LEU A 74 11.73 36.34 26.66
CA LEU A 74 11.89 37.66 26.02
C LEU A 74 10.63 38.52 26.04
N PHE A 75 9.46 37.92 25.81
CA PHE A 75 8.21 38.64 25.51
C PHE A 75 7.06 38.31 26.46
N GLY A 76 7.29 37.46 27.47
CA GLY A 76 6.26 36.98 28.37
C GLY A 76 5.18 36.17 27.66
N ASN A 77 4.02 36.00 28.31
CA ASN A 77 2.85 35.40 27.69
C ASN A 77 2.10 36.46 26.86
N SER A 78 2.41 36.54 25.57
CA SER A 78 1.82 37.50 24.65
C SER A 78 1.61 36.88 23.26
N PRO A 79 0.70 37.42 22.41
CA PRO A 79 0.44 36.86 21.08
C PRO A 79 1.69 36.73 20.20
N ILE A 80 2.64 37.65 20.34
CA ILE A 80 3.89 37.63 19.59
C ILE A 80 4.79 36.44 19.98
N THR A 81 4.77 36.02 21.25
CA THR A 81 5.47 34.84 21.75
C THR A 81 5.00 33.58 21.01
N TYR A 82 3.69 33.38 20.90
CA TYR A 82 3.12 32.24 20.19
C TYR A 82 3.49 32.24 18.71
N ALA A 83 3.37 33.40 18.05
CA ALA A 83 3.65 33.54 16.63
C ALA A 83 5.12 33.22 16.31
N LEU A 84 6.06 33.77 17.09
CA LEU A 84 7.49 33.55 16.89
C LEU A 84 7.91 32.11 17.24
N ALA A 85 7.43 31.57 18.37
CA ALA A 85 7.75 30.21 18.77
C ALA A 85 7.25 29.20 17.74
N ALA A 86 6.01 29.31 17.27
CA ALA A 86 5.47 28.42 16.25
C ALA A 86 6.20 28.56 14.91
N THR A 87 6.38 29.80 14.41
CA THR A 87 6.97 30.04 13.09
C THR A 87 8.42 29.58 13.04
N LEU A 88 9.25 29.90 14.04
CA LEU A 88 10.64 29.44 14.07
C LEU A 88 10.74 27.94 14.27
N THR A 89 9.86 27.34 15.09
CA THR A 89 9.81 25.87 15.21
C THR A 89 9.53 25.22 13.86
N ILE A 90 8.57 25.75 13.08
CA ILE A 90 8.24 25.23 11.75
C ILE A 90 9.43 25.34 10.82
N VAL A 91 10.01 26.53 10.72
CA VAL A 91 11.15 26.80 9.83
C VAL A 91 12.33 25.90 10.18
N THR A 92 12.70 25.82 11.45
CA THR A 92 13.83 25.01 11.91
C THR A 92 13.58 23.52 11.71
N CYS A 93 12.39 23.01 12.04
CA CYS A 93 12.05 21.60 11.78
C CYS A 93 12.06 21.28 10.28
N PHE A 94 11.61 22.20 9.43
CA PHE A 94 11.65 22.03 7.98
C PHE A 94 13.09 21.98 7.45
N ARG A 95 13.96 22.91 7.90
CA ARG A 95 15.39 22.91 7.48
C ARG A 95 16.13 21.67 7.95
N LEU A 96 15.81 21.15 9.12
CA LEU A 96 16.39 19.92 9.67
C LEU A 96 15.70 18.63 9.16
N LYS A 97 14.74 18.74 8.23
CA LYS A 97 13.98 17.61 7.65
C LYS A 97 13.21 16.78 8.69
N LEU A 98 12.78 17.40 9.79
CA LEU A 98 12.05 16.76 10.89
C LEU A 98 10.53 16.72 10.67
N HIS A 99 10.09 16.45 9.42
CA HIS A 99 8.68 16.59 9.02
C HIS A 99 7.70 15.75 9.86
N ALA A 100 8.10 14.54 10.25
CA ALA A 100 7.25 13.64 11.05
C ALA A 100 6.98 14.15 12.48
N GLY A 101 7.79 15.09 12.97
CA GLY A 101 7.63 15.73 14.28
C GLY A 101 7.10 17.15 14.23
N LEU A 102 6.84 17.71 13.05
CA LEU A 102 6.44 19.11 12.88
C LEU A 102 5.20 19.45 13.72
N LEU A 103 4.13 18.65 13.62
CA LEU A 103 2.88 18.87 14.35
C LEU A 103 3.09 18.83 15.87
N VAL A 104 3.83 17.83 16.36
CA VAL A 104 4.11 17.69 17.79
C VAL A 104 4.99 18.85 18.28
N ALA A 105 5.99 19.25 17.49
CA ALA A 105 6.88 20.34 17.80
C ALA A 105 6.15 21.68 17.89
N THR A 106 5.26 22.00 16.95
CA THR A 106 4.49 23.24 16.97
C THR A 106 3.48 23.27 18.10
N LEU A 107 2.80 22.14 18.37
CA LEU A 107 1.92 22.01 19.52
C LEU A 107 2.69 22.21 20.82
N THR A 108 3.89 21.65 20.93
CA THR A 108 4.78 21.86 22.07
C THR A 108 5.16 23.33 22.21
N ALA A 109 5.56 23.96 21.10
CA ALA A 109 6.00 25.34 21.04
C ALA A 109 4.94 26.33 21.58
N VAL A 110 3.68 26.08 21.24
CA VAL A 110 2.53 26.89 21.65
C VAL A 110 2.09 26.54 23.06
N ALA A 111 1.80 25.26 23.33
CA ALA A 111 1.12 24.85 24.54
C ALA A 111 2.02 24.94 25.79
N MET A 112 3.34 24.95 25.65
CA MET A 112 4.23 25.18 26.80
C MET A 112 4.21 26.64 27.29
N ILE A 113 3.85 27.62 26.46
CA ILE A 113 3.87 29.04 26.86
C ILE A 113 2.88 29.30 28.00
N GLU A 114 1.73 28.63 28.04
CA GLU A 114 0.75 28.78 29.12
C GLU A 114 1.16 28.11 30.43
N VAL A 115 2.05 27.11 30.36
CA VAL A 115 2.38 26.22 31.50
C VAL A 115 3.69 26.62 32.19
N ILE A 116 4.54 27.41 31.52
CA ILE A 116 5.82 27.87 32.08
C ILE A 116 5.56 29.04 33.03
N HIS A 117 5.77 28.83 34.34
CA HIS A 117 5.52 29.87 35.35
C HIS A 117 6.77 30.40 36.08
N SER A 118 7.81 29.60 36.30
CA SER A 118 8.98 30.06 37.07
C SER A 118 10.31 29.44 36.62
N ASN A 119 10.42 28.11 36.67
CA ASN A 119 11.68 27.45 36.33
C ASN A 119 11.69 26.96 34.87
N TYR A 120 12.16 27.84 33.98
CA TYR A 120 12.28 27.61 32.54
C TYR A 120 13.06 26.34 32.19
N PHE A 121 14.21 26.15 32.83
CA PHE A 121 15.10 25.01 32.56
C PHE A 121 14.48 23.69 33.04
N ILE A 122 13.90 23.67 34.24
CA ILE A 122 13.18 22.49 34.73
C ILE A 122 11.98 22.18 33.85
N SER A 123 11.22 23.18 33.42
CA SER A 123 10.06 22.98 32.53
C SER A 123 10.47 22.36 31.19
N PHE A 124 11.60 22.77 30.63
CA PHE A 124 12.19 22.16 29.45
C PHE A 124 12.57 20.70 29.69
N LEU A 125 13.26 20.38 30.79
CA LEU A 125 13.65 19.01 31.13
C LEU A 125 12.45 18.10 31.38
N ILE A 126 11.43 18.58 32.10
CA ILE A 126 10.16 17.86 32.30
C ILE A 126 9.51 17.57 30.95
N ARG A 127 9.56 18.52 30.00
CA ARG A 127 9.03 18.29 28.66
C ARG A 127 9.79 17.19 27.92
N LEU A 128 11.12 17.22 27.95
CA LEU A 128 11.91 16.17 27.32
C LEU A 128 11.62 14.81 27.95
N GLY A 129 11.56 14.75 29.28
CA GLY A 129 11.23 13.53 30.02
C GLY A 129 9.87 12.95 29.65
N THR A 130 8.81 13.77 29.69
CA THR A 130 7.44 13.35 29.33
C THR A 130 7.33 12.92 27.86
N THR A 131 8.03 13.59 26.95
CA THR A 131 8.11 13.19 25.54
C THR A 131 8.79 11.82 25.40
N THR A 132 9.92 11.60 26.08
CA THR A 132 10.61 10.30 26.11
C THR A 132 9.71 9.19 26.65
N ILE A 133 8.99 9.43 27.75
CA ILE A 133 8.03 8.45 28.31
C ILE A 133 6.99 8.08 27.24
N GLY A 134 6.36 9.07 26.60
CA GLY A 134 5.38 8.82 25.54
C GLY A 134 5.95 8.02 24.37
N LEU A 135 7.17 8.35 23.92
CA LEU A 135 7.85 7.64 22.82
C LEU A 135 8.19 6.19 23.18
N VAL A 136 8.75 5.96 24.37
CA VAL A 136 9.16 4.64 24.85
C VAL A 136 7.95 3.75 25.07
N VAL A 137 6.93 4.24 25.77
CA VAL A 137 5.73 3.46 26.11
C VAL A 137 4.93 3.11 24.85
N SER A 138 4.69 4.06 23.95
CA SER A 138 3.98 3.76 22.70
C SER A 138 4.72 2.78 21.81
N THR A 139 6.05 2.89 21.72
CA THR A 139 6.87 1.95 20.95
C THR A 139 6.81 0.55 21.56
N ALA A 140 6.94 0.45 22.90
CA ALA A 140 6.86 -0.82 23.61
C ALA A 140 5.47 -1.46 23.43
N VAL A 141 4.40 -0.68 23.57
CA VAL A 141 3.04 -1.16 23.33
C VAL A 141 2.86 -1.62 21.89
N ASN A 142 3.36 -0.87 20.91
CA ASN A 142 3.28 -1.27 19.51
C ASN A 142 4.04 -2.57 19.19
N MET A 143 5.08 -2.86 19.97
CA MET A 143 5.87 -4.09 19.86
C MET A 143 5.20 -5.28 20.53
N PHE A 144 4.70 -5.13 21.75
CA PHE A 144 4.25 -6.26 22.56
C PHE A 144 2.73 -6.50 22.56
N VAL A 145 1.93 -5.47 22.27
CA VAL A 145 0.46 -5.56 22.33
C VAL A 145 -0.09 -5.73 20.93
N LEU A 146 -0.52 -6.96 20.62
CA LEU A 146 -1.07 -7.34 19.31
C LEU A 146 -0.12 -6.96 18.15
N PRO A 147 1.03 -7.66 18.03
CA PRO A 147 2.04 -7.31 17.04
C PRO A 147 1.44 -7.23 15.63
N PRO A 148 1.84 -6.25 14.80
CA PRO A 148 1.28 -6.08 13.47
C PRO A 148 1.48 -7.32 12.59
N ASP A 149 0.39 -7.90 12.11
CA ASP A 149 0.41 -8.97 11.10
C ASP A 149 -0.52 -8.62 9.95
N TYR A 150 0.04 -8.62 8.74
CA TYR A 150 -0.63 -8.23 7.51
C TYR A 150 -0.96 -9.41 6.59
N THR A 151 -0.57 -10.64 6.97
CA THR A 151 -0.66 -11.86 6.16
C THR A 151 -2.07 -12.10 5.63
N SER A 152 -3.08 -12.08 6.52
CA SER A 152 -4.46 -12.36 6.15
C SER A 152 -5.02 -11.29 5.20
N HIS A 153 -4.72 -10.02 5.44
CA HIS A 153 -5.18 -8.92 4.60
C HIS A 153 -4.55 -8.93 3.20
N ILE A 154 -3.27 -9.28 3.11
CA ILE A 154 -2.58 -9.47 1.84
C ILE A 154 -3.23 -10.60 1.05
N THR A 155 -3.50 -11.72 1.70
CA THR A 155 -4.13 -12.90 1.08
C THR A 155 -5.55 -12.59 0.61
N GLU A 156 -6.34 -11.88 1.41
CA GLU A 156 -7.69 -11.43 1.06
C GLU A 156 -7.69 -10.46 -0.14
N ASN A 157 -6.78 -9.49 -0.14
CA ASN A 157 -6.62 -8.58 -1.27
C ASN A 157 -6.18 -9.33 -2.53
N MET A 158 -5.26 -10.30 -2.42
CA MET A 158 -4.82 -11.13 -3.54
C MET A 158 -6.00 -11.88 -4.18
N MET A 159 -6.85 -12.51 -3.37
CA MET A 159 -8.07 -13.16 -3.85
C MET A 159 -9.03 -12.17 -4.54
N THR A 160 -9.19 -10.98 -3.95
CA THR A 160 -10.04 -9.92 -4.50
C THR A 160 -9.52 -9.42 -5.85
N ILE A 161 -8.21 -9.18 -5.97
CA ILE A 161 -7.56 -8.74 -7.21
C ILE A 161 -7.77 -9.79 -8.29
N ARG A 162 -7.51 -11.07 -8.01
CA ARG A 162 -7.73 -12.18 -8.96
C ARG A 162 -9.16 -12.22 -9.49
N LYS A 163 -10.15 -12.20 -8.61
CA LYS A 163 -11.57 -12.25 -8.99
C LYS A 163 -11.97 -11.07 -9.88
N ARG A 164 -11.49 -9.87 -9.53
CA ARG A 164 -11.75 -8.65 -10.31
C ARG A 164 -11.05 -8.68 -11.67
N LEU A 165 -9.81 -9.15 -11.73
CA LEU A 165 -9.08 -9.33 -12.99
C LEU A 165 -9.76 -10.34 -13.91
N ALA A 166 -10.19 -11.49 -13.40
CA ALA A 166 -10.96 -12.46 -14.18
C ALA A 166 -12.20 -11.83 -14.82
N THR A 167 -12.96 -11.08 -14.02
CA THR A 167 -14.15 -10.36 -14.49
C THR A 167 -13.80 -9.33 -15.57
N ARG A 168 -12.67 -8.62 -15.43
CA ARG A 168 -12.21 -7.64 -16.42
C ARG A 168 -11.75 -8.31 -17.72
N ILE A 169 -10.94 -9.36 -17.64
CA ILE A 169 -10.50 -10.16 -18.80
C ILE A 169 -11.74 -10.60 -19.58
N LYS A 170 -12.73 -11.21 -18.91
CA LYS A 170 -13.95 -11.67 -19.56
C LYS A 170 -14.67 -10.55 -20.29
N LYS A 171 -14.95 -9.43 -19.62
CA LYS A 171 -15.67 -8.29 -20.21
C LYS A 171 -14.94 -7.69 -21.41
N VAL A 172 -13.63 -7.48 -21.29
CA VAL A 172 -12.81 -6.84 -22.35
C VAL A 172 -12.76 -7.73 -23.59
N PHE A 173 -12.40 -9.00 -23.43
CA PHE A 173 -12.25 -9.87 -24.59
C PHE A 173 -13.58 -10.35 -25.18
N TYR A 174 -14.66 -10.40 -24.40
CA TYR A 174 -15.99 -10.64 -24.98
C TYR A 174 -16.45 -9.44 -25.84
N ALA A 175 -16.11 -8.21 -25.46
CA ALA A 175 -16.36 -7.03 -26.28
C ALA A 175 -15.48 -7.02 -27.55
N VAL A 176 -14.22 -7.45 -27.47
CA VAL A 176 -13.34 -7.69 -28.64
C VAL A 176 -14.01 -8.63 -29.65
N THR A 177 -14.69 -9.66 -29.18
CA THR A 177 -15.39 -10.64 -30.04
C THR A 177 -16.82 -10.24 -30.44
N ALA A 178 -17.25 -9.00 -30.11
CA ALA A 178 -18.58 -8.46 -30.38
C ALA A 178 -19.77 -9.20 -29.72
N GLU A 179 -19.51 -10.03 -28.69
CA GLU A 179 -20.55 -10.70 -27.88
C GLU A 179 -21.15 -9.76 -26.83
N GLN A 180 -20.44 -8.68 -26.50
CA GLN A 180 -20.89 -7.63 -25.59
C GLN A 180 -20.73 -6.26 -26.23
N PRO A 181 -21.64 -5.31 -25.94
CA PRO A 181 -21.53 -3.98 -26.51
C PRO A 181 -20.27 -3.30 -25.99
N ILE A 182 -19.55 -2.60 -26.87
CA ILE A 182 -18.33 -1.84 -26.52
C ILE A 182 -18.62 -0.84 -25.39
N THR A 183 -19.85 -0.36 -25.24
CA THR A 183 -20.28 0.50 -24.12
C THR A 183 -20.18 -0.17 -22.75
N ALA A 184 -20.25 -1.49 -22.66
CA ALA A 184 -20.01 -2.23 -21.41
C ALA A 184 -18.57 -2.06 -20.92
N VAL A 185 -17.63 -1.78 -21.83
CA VAL A 185 -16.21 -1.58 -21.56
C VAL A 185 -15.93 -0.18 -21.01
N HIS A 186 -16.70 0.84 -21.41
CA HIS A 186 -16.54 2.21 -20.89
C HIS A 186 -16.77 2.31 -19.36
N SER A 187 -17.58 1.40 -18.80
CA SER A 187 -17.77 1.29 -17.34
C SER A 187 -16.51 0.84 -16.57
N LEU A 188 -15.50 0.31 -17.27
CA LEU A 188 -14.25 -0.18 -16.66
C LEU A 188 -13.20 0.92 -16.49
N HIS A 189 -13.37 2.08 -17.14
CA HIS A 189 -12.41 3.21 -17.04
C HIS A 189 -12.62 4.10 -15.81
N SER A 190 -13.78 4.04 -15.13
CA SER A 190 -14.01 4.88 -13.95
C SER A 190 -13.42 4.25 -12.69
N SER A 191 -12.29 4.82 -12.22
CA SER A 191 -11.60 4.48 -10.96
C SER A 191 -11.17 3.02 -10.86
N ASP A 192 -9.95 2.71 -11.31
CA ASP A 192 -9.45 1.34 -11.35
C ASP A 192 -9.28 0.73 -9.94
N ASP A 193 -10.36 0.11 -9.51
CA ASP A 193 -10.54 -0.54 -8.23
C ASP A 193 -9.57 -1.73 -8.05
N VAL A 194 -9.04 -2.27 -9.16
CA VAL A 194 -7.99 -3.29 -9.16
C VAL A 194 -6.64 -2.63 -8.87
N TYR A 195 -6.30 -1.55 -9.58
CA TYR A 195 -5.07 -0.81 -9.35
C TYR A 195 -4.94 -0.31 -7.91
N LYS A 196 -6.02 0.25 -7.36
CA LYS A 196 -6.06 0.68 -5.96
C LYS A 196 -5.79 -0.47 -4.99
N LYS A 197 -6.37 -1.65 -5.25
CA LYS A 197 -6.13 -2.85 -4.43
C LYS A 197 -4.72 -3.39 -4.57
N ILE A 198 -4.12 -3.33 -5.76
CA ILE A 198 -2.71 -3.67 -5.98
C ILE A 198 -1.81 -2.77 -5.12
N ARG A 199 -1.96 -1.43 -5.22
CA ARG A 199 -1.17 -0.48 -4.41
C ARG A 199 -1.35 -0.68 -2.91
N GLN A 200 -2.59 -0.92 -2.46
CA GLN A 200 -2.87 -1.25 -1.06
C GLN A 200 -2.08 -2.50 -0.65
N THR A 201 -2.09 -3.56 -1.46
CA THR A 201 -1.38 -4.81 -1.17
C THR A 201 0.13 -4.62 -1.15
N GLU A 202 0.71 -3.86 -2.09
CA GLU A 202 2.13 -3.48 -2.08
C GLU A 202 2.51 -2.77 -0.76
N THR A 203 1.65 -1.88 -0.28
CA THR A 203 1.86 -1.17 1.01
C THR A 203 1.85 -2.13 2.20
N LEU A 204 0.91 -3.08 2.23
CA LEU A 204 0.84 -4.07 3.31
C LEU A 204 2.06 -5.00 3.32
N ILE A 205 2.53 -5.42 2.14
CA ILE A 205 3.75 -6.22 2.00
C ILE A 205 4.96 -5.43 2.53
N GLN A 206 5.06 -4.14 2.21
CA GLN A 206 6.12 -3.28 2.72
C GLN A 206 6.06 -3.17 4.26
N PHE A 207 4.88 -2.98 4.83
CA PHE A 207 4.72 -2.97 6.30
C PHE A 207 5.16 -4.29 6.93
N GLN A 208 4.78 -5.43 6.35
CA GLN A 208 5.22 -6.72 6.86
C GLN A 208 6.75 -6.89 6.80
N LYS A 209 7.40 -6.43 5.72
CA LYS A 209 8.87 -6.45 5.60
C LYS A 209 9.57 -5.61 6.65
N GLU A 210 9.00 -4.46 6.98
CA GLU A 210 9.51 -3.60 8.04
C GLU A 210 9.34 -4.22 9.42
N GLU A 211 8.20 -4.86 9.66
CA GLU A 211 7.89 -5.55 10.89
C GLU A 211 8.80 -6.77 11.11
N ALA A 212 9.18 -7.47 10.04
CA ALA A 212 10.09 -8.61 10.07
C ALA A 212 11.48 -8.32 10.67
N LYS A 213 11.85 -7.05 10.84
CA LYS A 213 13.08 -6.62 11.53
C LYS A 213 12.99 -6.78 13.05
N TYR A 214 11.79 -6.69 13.61
CA TYR A 214 11.52 -6.71 15.04
C TYR A 214 10.80 -8.00 15.46
N HIS A 215 10.00 -8.57 14.56
CA HIS A 215 9.37 -9.87 14.70
C HIS A 215 9.83 -10.77 13.54
N PRO A 216 10.96 -11.49 13.69
CA PRO A 216 11.54 -12.27 12.60
C PRO A 216 10.61 -13.34 12.06
N LEU A 217 10.40 -13.30 10.75
CA LEU A 217 9.61 -14.31 10.03
C LEU A 217 10.34 -15.66 10.00
N THR A 218 9.57 -16.73 10.07
CA THR A 218 10.05 -18.11 9.84
C THR A 218 10.53 -18.29 8.39
N SER A 219 11.26 -19.38 8.15
CA SER A 219 11.70 -19.71 6.79
C SER A 219 10.53 -19.99 5.84
N SER A 220 9.44 -20.57 6.32
CA SER A 220 8.21 -20.80 5.54
C SER A 220 7.51 -19.48 5.21
N GLU A 221 7.34 -18.58 6.18
CA GLU A 221 6.76 -17.26 5.98
C GLU A 221 7.57 -16.39 4.99
N LYS A 222 8.90 -16.39 5.09
CA LYS A 222 9.76 -15.67 4.14
C LYS A 222 9.56 -16.16 2.70
N LYS A 223 9.45 -17.48 2.50
CA LYS A 223 9.17 -18.08 1.19
C LYS A 223 7.78 -17.67 0.70
N PHE A 224 6.77 -17.75 1.57
CA PHE A 224 5.40 -17.32 1.29
C PHE A 224 5.34 -15.86 0.80
N PHE A 225 5.94 -14.92 1.54
CA PHE A 225 5.92 -13.50 1.16
C PHE A 225 6.65 -13.26 -0.17
N LYS A 226 7.78 -13.92 -0.39
CA LYS A 226 8.51 -13.83 -1.66
C LYS A 226 7.67 -14.34 -2.84
N GLN A 227 6.87 -15.39 -2.64
CA GLN A 227 5.97 -15.92 -3.66
C GLN A 227 4.79 -14.97 -3.91
N ILE A 228 4.16 -14.44 -2.86
CA ILE A 228 3.09 -13.46 -2.96
C ILE A 228 3.55 -12.20 -3.71
N GLU A 229 4.76 -11.72 -3.49
CA GLU A 229 5.29 -10.56 -4.23
C GLU A 229 5.40 -10.83 -5.72
N LYS A 230 5.91 -12.01 -6.09
CA LYS A 230 6.01 -12.42 -7.49
C LYS A 230 4.63 -12.59 -8.13
N GLN A 231 3.67 -13.16 -7.39
CA GLN A 231 2.28 -13.25 -7.83
C GLN A 231 1.66 -11.88 -8.05
N LEU A 232 1.83 -10.95 -7.09
CA LEU A 232 1.31 -9.60 -7.20
C LEU A 232 1.90 -8.87 -8.41
N ALA A 233 3.19 -9.05 -8.67
CA ALA A 233 3.86 -8.51 -9.84
C ALA A 233 3.24 -9.04 -11.15
N SER A 234 2.97 -10.35 -11.24
CA SER A 234 2.25 -10.92 -12.40
C SER A 234 0.85 -10.32 -12.56
N LEU A 235 0.07 -10.21 -11.47
CA LEU A 235 -1.29 -9.63 -11.53
C LEU A 235 -1.26 -8.16 -11.96
N LYS A 236 -0.27 -7.40 -11.50
CA LYS A 236 -0.06 -6.00 -11.88
C LYS A 236 0.28 -5.87 -13.36
N LEU A 237 1.13 -6.74 -13.90
CA LEU A 237 1.42 -6.75 -15.33
C LEU A 237 0.19 -7.14 -16.15
N ILE A 238 -0.55 -8.17 -15.74
CA ILE A 238 -1.80 -8.59 -16.41
C ILE A 238 -2.80 -7.44 -16.45
N HIS A 239 -2.95 -6.70 -15.35
CA HIS A 239 -3.76 -5.50 -15.31
C HIS A 239 -3.35 -4.47 -16.38
N TYR A 240 -2.05 -4.18 -16.54
CA TYR A 240 -1.56 -3.26 -17.57
C TYR A 240 -1.83 -3.76 -19.00
N HIS A 241 -1.66 -5.06 -19.25
CA HIS A 241 -1.95 -5.64 -20.56
C HIS A 241 -3.45 -5.56 -20.91
N ILE A 242 -4.34 -5.72 -19.93
CA ILE A 242 -5.78 -5.47 -20.12
C ILE A 242 -6.03 -4.01 -20.48
N ASP A 243 -5.37 -3.07 -19.79
CA ASP A 243 -5.52 -1.64 -20.09
C ASP A 243 -5.02 -1.28 -21.50
N ASN A 244 -3.95 -1.91 -21.98
CA ASN A 244 -3.48 -1.72 -23.36
C ASN A 244 -4.55 -2.12 -24.38
N VAL A 245 -5.25 -3.24 -24.16
CA VAL A 245 -6.37 -3.67 -25.01
C VAL A 245 -7.50 -2.64 -24.99
N LEU A 246 -7.80 -2.07 -23.82
CA LEU A 246 -8.81 -1.00 -23.67
C LEU A 246 -8.46 0.28 -24.43
N THR A 247 -7.17 0.60 -24.58
CA THR A 247 -6.72 1.75 -25.38
C THR A 247 -6.73 1.49 -26.89
N THR A 248 -6.88 0.24 -27.30
CA THR A 248 -6.96 -0.14 -28.72
C THR A 248 -8.36 0.14 -29.27
N LYS A 249 -8.46 0.66 -30.50
CA LYS A 249 -9.75 0.93 -31.15
C LYS A 249 -10.47 -0.38 -31.49
N LEU A 250 -11.43 -0.77 -30.65
CA LEU A 250 -12.27 -1.94 -30.89
C LEU A 250 -13.29 -1.68 -32.00
N ARG A 251 -13.42 -2.62 -32.95
CA ARG A 251 -14.46 -2.64 -33.99
C ARG A 251 -15.07 -4.04 -34.06
N ASN A 252 -16.30 -4.15 -34.57
CA ASN A 252 -17.03 -5.43 -34.61
C ASN A 252 -16.59 -6.37 -35.75
N ASP A 253 -15.88 -5.83 -36.74
CA ASP A 253 -15.46 -6.49 -37.98
C ASP A 253 -14.01 -7.00 -37.95
N LEU A 254 -13.34 -6.93 -36.80
CA LEU A 254 -11.92 -7.30 -36.65
C LEU A 254 -11.66 -8.80 -36.83
N TRP A 255 -12.66 -9.66 -36.59
CA TRP A 255 -12.46 -11.10 -36.45
C TRP A 255 -13.52 -11.92 -37.18
N MET A 256 -13.09 -13.01 -37.79
CA MET A 256 -13.93 -14.08 -38.31
C MET A 256 -14.47 -14.96 -37.17
N ASP A 257 -15.56 -15.70 -37.40
CA ASP A 257 -16.24 -16.46 -36.35
C ASP A 257 -15.36 -17.56 -35.72
N HIS A 258 -14.47 -18.18 -36.50
CA HIS A 258 -13.51 -19.16 -35.96
C HIS A 258 -12.45 -18.50 -35.07
N GLU A 259 -12.03 -17.27 -35.37
CA GLU A 259 -11.04 -16.52 -34.57
C GLU A 259 -11.64 -16.05 -33.26
N LYS A 260 -12.89 -15.53 -33.31
CA LYS A 260 -13.66 -15.19 -32.12
C LYS A 260 -13.79 -16.39 -31.19
N LYS A 261 -14.02 -17.59 -31.74
CA LYS A 261 -14.11 -18.83 -30.96
C LYS A 261 -12.79 -19.14 -30.23
N ILE A 262 -11.66 -19.09 -30.93
CA ILE A 262 -10.33 -19.30 -30.33
C ILE A 262 -10.07 -18.31 -29.19
N ILE A 263 -10.36 -17.01 -29.40
CA ILE A 263 -10.18 -15.98 -28.37
C ILE A 263 -11.06 -16.28 -27.15
N ARG A 264 -12.33 -16.67 -27.34
CA ARG A 264 -13.25 -16.97 -26.24
C ARG A 264 -12.85 -18.20 -25.44
N GLU A 265 -12.43 -19.27 -26.10
CA GLU A 265 -11.98 -20.51 -25.43
C GLU A 265 -10.82 -20.20 -24.48
N VAL A 266 -9.81 -19.46 -24.95
CA VAL A 266 -8.68 -19.01 -24.11
C VAL A 266 -9.13 -18.09 -22.97
N VAL A 267 -10.06 -17.18 -23.23
CA VAL A 267 -10.56 -16.22 -22.22
C VAL A 267 -11.34 -16.93 -21.12
N ASP A 268 -12.24 -17.85 -21.44
CA ASP A 268 -12.98 -18.60 -20.44
C ASP A 268 -12.05 -19.50 -19.63
N GLU A 269 -11.02 -20.05 -20.25
CA GLU A 269 -9.99 -20.80 -19.53
C GLU A 269 -9.18 -19.91 -18.58
N LEU A 270 -8.73 -18.74 -19.02
CA LEU A 270 -8.05 -17.76 -18.14
C LEU A 270 -8.92 -17.41 -16.93
N VAL A 271 -10.20 -17.16 -17.17
CA VAL A 271 -11.16 -16.85 -16.11
C VAL A 271 -11.27 -18.01 -15.13
N ASP A 272 -11.38 -19.25 -15.63
CA ASP A 272 -11.41 -20.44 -14.80
C ASP A 272 -10.14 -20.60 -13.96
N THR A 273 -8.96 -20.42 -14.56
CA THR A 273 -7.67 -20.41 -13.86
C THR A 273 -7.63 -19.40 -12.73
N PHE A 274 -8.16 -18.20 -12.92
CA PHE A 274 -8.21 -17.19 -11.86
C PHE A 274 -9.14 -17.57 -10.72
N HIS A 275 -10.18 -18.37 -10.96
CA HIS A 275 -11.10 -18.87 -9.94
C HIS A 275 -10.58 -20.13 -9.23
N HIS A 276 -10.08 -21.12 -9.98
CA HIS A 276 -9.78 -22.47 -9.48
C HIS A 276 -8.29 -22.81 -9.43
N LYS A 277 -7.39 -21.91 -9.83
CA LYS A 277 -5.93 -22.15 -9.95
C LYS A 277 -5.59 -23.34 -10.88
N THR A 278 -6.43 -23.62 -11.87
CA THR A 278 -6.23 -24.66 -12.89
C THR A 278 -5.14 -24.26 -13.89
N LYS A 279 -4.36 -25.22 -14.38
CA LYS A 279 -3.36 -24.95 -15.44
C LYS A 279 -4.07 -24.63 -16.76
N LEU A 280 -3.49 -23.71 -17.52
CA LEU A 280 -3.95 -23.41 -18.88
C LEU A 280 -3.61 -24.54 -19.86
N ASN A 281 -4.54 -24.81 -20.77
CA ASN A 281 -4.52 -25.81 -21.81
C ASN A 281 -3.55 -25.34 -22.89
N GLN A 282 -2.54 -26.16 -23.12
CA GLN A 282 -1.50 -25.84 -24.09
C GLN A 282 -2.06 -25.83 -25.52
N THR A 283 -3.11 -26.58 -25.80
CA THR A 283 -3.74 -26.61 -27.13
C THR A 283 -4.36 -25.26 -27.47
N ASP A 284 -5.10 -24.64 -26.54
CA ASP A 284 -5.80 -23.38 -26.79
C ASP A 284 -4.81 -22.22 -26.91
N ILE A 285 -3.74 -22.23 -26.10
CA ILE A 285 -2.61 -21.29 -26.22
C ILE A 285 -1.88 -21.48 -27.57
N CYS A 286 -1.72 -22.71 -28.06
CA CYS A 286 -1.12 -22.98 -29.37
C CYS A 286 -1.99 -22.42 -30.50
N ASN A 287 -3.30 -22.64 -30.48
CA ASN A 287 -4.25 -22.09 -31.46
C ASN A 287 -4.20 -20.56 -31.49
N LEU A 288 -4.15 -19.92 -30.31
CA LEU A 288 -4.01 -18.46 -30.22
C LEU A 288 -2.65 -17.96 -30.75
N ARG A 289 -1.58 -18.73 -30.57
CA ARG A 289 -0.25 -18.39 -31.08
C ARG A 289 -0.19 -18.48 -32.60
N GLU A 290 -0.85 -19.49 -33.18
CA GLU A 290 -1.00 -19.60 -34.63
C GLU A 290 -1.81 -18.42 -35.19
N LEU A 291 -2.89 -18.02 -34.50
CA LEU A 291 -3.66 -16.82 -34.84
C LEU A 291 -2.76 -15.58 -34.85
N TYR A 292 -1.96 -15.35 -33.81
CA TYR A 292 -1.00 -14.24 -33.76
C TYR A 292 0.00 -14.27 -34.92
N TRP A 293 0.61 -15.42 -35.22
CA TRP A 293 1.58 -15.52 -36.32
C TRP A 293 0.95 -15.28 -37.69
N ARG A 294 -0.30 -15.70 -37.89
CA ARG A 294 -1.06 -15.39 -39.11
C ARG A 294 -1.25 -13.88 -39.24
N GLU A 295 -1.77 -13.22 -38.22
CA GLU A 295 -2.01 -11.77 -38.25
C GLU A 295 -0.71 -10.98 -38.42
N ASN A 296 0.37 -11.40 -37.77
CA ASN A 296 1.70 -10.81 -37.94
C ASN A 296 2.22 -10.99 -39.38
N GLY A 297 2.02 -12.16 -39.97
CA GLY A 297 2.38 -12.44 -41.36
C GLY A 297 1.59 -11.60 -42.36
N VAL A 298 0.32 -11.33 -42.10
CA VAL A 298 -0.53 -10.44 -42.92
C VAL A 298 -0.08 -8.98 -42.77
N ALA A 299 0.18 -8.52 -41.54
CA ALA A 299 0.68 -7.18 -41.26
C ALA A 299 2.04 -6.92 -41.93
N SER A 300 2.95 -7.90 -41.88
CA SER A 300 4.28 -7.83 -42.49
C SER A 300 4.25 -7.74 -44.03
N ARG A 301 3.12 -8.09 -44.66
CA ARG A 301 2.93 -8.08 -46.12
C ARG A 301 2.25 -6.81 -46.64
N LYS A 302 1.82 -5.87 -45.78
CA LYS A 302 1.25 -4.57 -46.17
C LYS A 302 2.27 -3.44 -45.93
N PRO A 303 3.02 -2.98 -46.94
CA PRO A 303 3.96 -1.87 -46.83
C PRO A 303 3.25 -0.53 -47.08
N ASP A 304 2.11 -0.27 -46.44
CA ASP A 304 1.45 1.03 -46.59
C ASP A 304 2.11 2.05 -45.65
N ALA A 305 2.95 2.91 -46.22
CA ALA A 305 3.73 3.96 -45.56
C ALA A 305 2.90 5.00 -44.77
N ASN A 306 1.57 4.89 -44.76
CA ASN A 306 0.63 5.81 -44.12
C ASN A 306 -0.02 5.30 -42.82
N ILE A 307 0.27 4.07 -42.38
CA ILE A 307 -0.24 3.56 -41.09
C ILE A 307 0.92 3.43 -40.11
N ALA A 308 1.21 4.50 -39.36
CA ALA A 308 2.23 4.50 -38.32
C ALA A 308 1.92 3.59 -37.11
N ASN A 309 0.80 2.86 -37.13
CA ASN A 309 0.28 2.08 -36.00
C ASN A 309 0.14 0.59 -36.37
N LEU A 310 0.50 -0.28 -35.42
CA LEU A 310 0.27 -1.73 -35.54
C LEU A 310 -1.24 -2.04 -35.69
N PRO A 311 -1.62 -3.07 -36.47
CA PRO A 311 -3.01 -3.50 -36.58
C PRO A 311 -3.61 -3.87 -35.21
N PRO A 312 -4.86 -3.50 -34.91
CA PRO A 312 -5.50 -3.81 -33.63
C PRO A 312 -5.58 -5.32 -33.36
N GLU A 313 -5.75 -6.16 -34.39
CA GLU A 313 -5.79 -7.62 -34.28
C GLU A 313 -4.46 -8.16 -33.73
N LEU A 314 -3.33 -7.63 -34.22
CA LEU A 314 -1.99 -7.99 -33.79
C LEU A 314 -1.73 -7.56 -32.34
N ILE A 315 -2.14 -6.33 -31.98
CA ILE A 315 -2.02 -5.82 -30.61
C ILE A 315 -2.83 -6.72 -29.65
N ILE A 316 -4.10 -6.95 -29.95
CA ILE A 316 -5.02 -7.71 -29.07
C ILE A 316 -4.54 -9.14 -28.87
N THR A 317 -4.09 -9.83 -29.93
CA THR A 317 -3.57 -11.21 -29.82
C THR A 317 -2.25 -11.28 -29.06
N TYR A 318 -1.35 -10.31 -29.26
CA TYR A 318 -0.12 -10.20 -28.48
C TYR A 318 -0.42 -9.99 -26.98
N GLU A 319 -1.32 -9.06 -26.66
CA GLU A 319 -1.69 -8.76 -25.29
C GLU A 319 -2.35 -9.98 -24.61
N LEU A 320 -3.23 -10.70 -25.31
CA LEU A 320 -3.85 -11.93 -24.78
C LEU A 320 -2.82 -13.05 -24.55
N LEU A 321 -1.89 -13.26 -25.48
CA LEU A 321 -0.79 -14.22 -25.30
C LEU A 321 0.08 -13.87 -24.10
N THR A 322 0.38 -12.58 -23.93
CA THR A 322 1.19 -12.09 -22.81
C THR A 322 0.45 -12.31 -21.49
N ILE A 323 -0.86 -12.06 -21.44
CA ILE A 323 -1.71 -12.36 -20.28
C ILE A 323 -1.67 -13.87 -19.95
N CYS A 324 -1.72 -14.76 -20.95
CA CYS A 324 -1.59 -16.21 -20.73
C CYS A 324 -0.23 -16.58 -20.12
N GLN A 325 0.87 -16.05 -20.66
CA GLN A 325 2.21 -16.30 -20.13
C GLN A 325 2.38 -15.82 -18.69
N LEU A 326 1.88 -14.63 -18.37
CA LEU A 326 1.91 -14.08 -17.02
C LEU A 326 1.04 -14.87 -16.04
N THR A 327 -0.08 -15.41 -16.52
CA THR A 327 -0.97 -16.28 -15.74
C THR A 327 -0.27 -17.59 -15.38
N ASN A 328 0.47 -18.20 -16.32
CA ASN A 328 1.30 -19.38 -16.02
C ASN A 328 2.37 -19.08 -14.96
N ARG A 329 3.10 -17.96 -15.09
CA ARG A 329 4.06 -17.52 -14.05
C ARG A 329 3.39 -17.35 -12.69
N PHE A 330 2.21 -16.73 -12.66
CA PHE A 330 1.42 -16.56 -11.44
C PHE A 330 1.09 -17.92 -10.77
N LEU A 331 0.72 -18.94 -11.54
CA LEU A 331 0.45 -20.29 -11.04
C LEU A 331 1.72 -21.00 -10.55
N GLU A 332 2.84 -20.90 -11.27
CA GLU A 332 4.13 -21.47 -10.85
C GLU A 332 4.57 -20.94 -9.48
N TYR A 333 4.35 -19.64 -9.24
CA TYR A 333 4.62 -19.04 -7.93
C TYR A 333 3.65 -19.54 -6.85
N GLY A 334 2.41 -19.88 -7.21
CA GLY A 334 1.37 -20.33 -6.28
C GLY A 334 1.49 -21.79 -5.84
N ASN A 335 1.84 -22.69 -6.77
CA ASN A 335 2.01 -24.12 -6.43
C ASN A 335 3.15 -24.36 -5.43
N ASN A 336 4.14 -23.46 -5.40
CA ASN A 336 5.22 -23.52 -4.42
C ASN A 336 4.81 -23.00 -3.02
N VAL A 337 3.61 -22.43 -2.86
CA VAL A 337 3.04 -22.00 -1.57
C VAL A 337 2.32 -23.16 -0.88
N ASP A 338 1.49 -23.89 -1.62
CA ASP A 338 0.61 -24.94 -1.07
C ASP A 338 1.41 -26.19 -0.60
N VAL A 339 2.63 -26.40 -1.13
CA VAL A 339 3.58 -27.43 -0.66
C VAL A 339 4.20 -27.07 0.70
N VAL A 340 4.34 -25.78 1.01
CA VAL A 340 4.95 -25.34 2.28
C VAL A 340 3.97 -25.48 3.45
N ASN A 341 2.67 -25.21 3.22
CA ASN A 341 1.62 -25.36 4.24
C ASN A 341 1.17 -26.81 4.50
N SER A 342 1.69 -27.79 3.75
CA SER A 342 1.44 -29.22 3.96
C SER A 342 2.62 -29.95 4.59
N SER A 343 3.71 -29.22 4.89
CA SER A 343 4.97 -29.75 5.45
C SER A 343 5.20 -29.37 6.92
N ASP A 344 4.33 -28.54 7.49
CA ASP A 344 4.27 -28.16 8.91
C ASP A 344 2.99 -28.75 9.51
#